data_AF-A0A7T0DTV4-F1
#
_entry.id   AF-A0A7T0DTV4-F1
#
_cell.length_a   1.000
_cell.length_b   1.000
_cell.length_c   1.000
_cell.angle_alpha   90.00
_cell.angle_beta   90.00
_cell.angle_gamma   90.00
#
_symmetry.space_group_name_H-M   'P 1'
#
loop_
_entity.id
_entity.type
_entity.pdbx_description
1 polymer ?
#
loop_
_entity_poly.entity_id
_entity_poly.type
_entity_poly.pdbx_seq_one_letter_code
_entity_poly.pdbx_strand_id
1 'polypeptide(L)'
;MSTVNYPFTGLERKSMTFAPVLDGTVYTCQMKWNIAAQRWYLLITNSAGNPVLNTAVVGSTSAGGINLLNGVFTSTTMIWREKNGQIEVTS
;
A
#
# COMPACT_ATOMS: atom_id res chain seq x y z
N MET A 1 -7.53 0.23 17.59
CA MET A 1 -7.24 -0.37 16.29
C MET A 1 -8.29 0.13 15.31
N SER A 2 -7.86 0.85 14.27
CA SER A 2 -8.73 1.41 13.22
C SER A 2 -8.36 0.77 11.88
N THR A 3 -9.36 0.51 11.03
CA THR A 3 -9.12 0.02 9.67
C THR A 3 -9.69 1.00 8.65
N VAL A 4 -8.88 1.36 7.68
CA VAL A 4 -9.25 2.24 6.56
C VAL A 4 -8.99 1.50 5.25
N ASN A 5 -9.96 1.54 4.35
CA ASN A 5 -9.88 0.88 3.05
C ASN A 5 -9.77 1.92 1.93
N TYR A 6 -8.83 1.69 1.01
CA TYR A 6 -8.65 2.49 -0.20
C TYR A 6 -8.95 1.63 -1.44
N PRO A 7 -9.81 2.08 -2.37
CA PRO A 7 -10.12 1.31 -3.58
C PRO A 7 -8.87 1.07 -4.44
N PHE A 8 -8.59 -0.21 -4.73
CA PHE A 8 -7.52 -0.64 -5.62
C PHE A 8 -7.74 -2.09 -6.08
N THR A 9 -8.13 -2.23 -7.34
CA THR A 9 -8.44 -3.51 -8.01
C THR A 9 -7.23 -4.17 -8.64
N GLY A 10 -6.14 -3.42 -8.86
CA GLY A 10 -5.01 -3.86 -9.67
C GLY A 10 -5.24 -3.71 -11.18
N LEU A 11 -6.42 -3.25 -11.60
CA LEU A 11 -6.79 -3.01 -13.00
C LEU A 11 -6.85 -1.51 -13.35
N GLU A 12 -6.36 -0.66 -12.45
CA GLU A 12 -6.34 0.79 -12.64
C GLU A 12 -5.52 1.18 -13.87
N ARG A 13 -6.06 2.09 -14.69
CA ARG A 13 -5.37 2.61 -15.88
C ARG A 13 -4.41 3.76 -15.59
N LYS A 14 -4.37 4.20 -14.33
CA LYS A 14 -3.54 5.32 -13.86
C LYS A 14 -3.01 5.03 -12.47
N SER A 15 -1.95 5.73 -12.11
CA SER A 15 -1.42 5.66 -10.75
C SER A 15 -2.44 6.17 -9.73
N MET A 16 -2.49 5.53 -8.57
CA MET A 16 -3.36 5.91 -7.46
C MET A 16 -2.51 6.52 -6.35
N THR A 17 -3.02 7.56 -5.70
CA THR A 17 -2.35 8.21 -4.56
C THR A 17 -3.33 8.30 -3.38
N PHE A 18 -2.85 8.01 -2.18
CA PHE A 18 -3.61 8.09 -0.94
C PHE A 18 -2.69 8.43 0.23
N ALA A 19 -3.26 8.91 1.34
CA ALA A 19 -2.49 9.39 2.49
C ALA A 19 -2.95 8.70 3.79
N PRO A 20 -2.45 7.48 4.07
CA PRO A 20 -2.77 6.77 5.30
C PRO A 20 -1.92 7.29 6.48
N VAL A 21 -2.41 7.03 7.69
CA VAL A 21 -1.61 7.11 8.92
C VAL A 21 -0.84 5.81 9.07
N LEU A 22 0.48 5.88 9.10
CA LEU A 22 1.39 4.76 9.34
C LEU A 22 2.21 5.07 10.60
N ASP A 23 2.11 4.19 11.59
CA ASP A 23 2.73 4.29 12.92
C ASP A 23 2.51 5.68 13.57
N GLY A 24 1.29 6.21 13.44
CA GLY A 24 0.88 7.49 14.01
C GLY A 24 1.23 8.73 13.17
N THR A 25 1.92 8.57 12.03
CA THR A 25 2.29 9.69 11.14
C THR A 25 1.62 9.57 9.78
N VAL A 26 1.21 10.69 9.16
CA VAL A 26 0.64 10.67 7.79
C VAL A 26 1.75 10.56 6.76
N TYR A 27 1.63 9.60 5.85
CA TYR A 27 2.54 9.42 4.71
C TYR A 27 1.82 9.56 3.38
N THR A 28 2.55 9.88 2.32
CA THR A 28 2.01 9.82 0.96
C THR A 28 2.33 8.47 0.34
N CYS A 29 1.31 7.73 -0.07
CA CYS A 29 1.43 6.43 -0.74
C CYS A 29 1.00 6.55 -2.20
N GLN A 30 1.77 5.97 -3.11
CA GLN A 30 1.46 5.90 -4.54
C GLN A 30 1.54 4.46 -5.04
N MET A 31 0.47 3.98 -5.67
CA MET A 31 0.48 2.75 -6.48
C MET A 31 0.82 3.11 -7.92
N LYS A 32 1.93 2.59 -8.43
CA LYS A 32 2.42 2.85 -9.80
C LYS A 32 2.67 1.55 -10.54
N TRP A 33 2.20 1.48 -11.79
CA TRP A 33 2.52 0.37 -12.68
C TRP A 33 3.93 0.55 -13.22
N ASN A 34 4.78 -0.45 -13.05
CA ASN A 34 6.07 -0.52 -13.68
C ASN A 34 5.96 -1.27 -15.02
N ILE A 35 6.27 -0.60 -16.13
CA ILE A 35 6.14 -1.17 -17.49
C ILE A 35 7.14 -2.31 -17.72
N ALA A 36 8.38 -2.15 -17.25
CA ALA A 36 9.45 -3.14 -17.45
C ALA A 36 9.22 -4.40 -16.61
N ALA A 37 8.84 -4.22 -15.34
CA ALA A 37 8.57 -5.32 -14.41
C ALA A 37 7.17 -5.92 -14.58
N GLN A 38 6.28 -5.26 -15.33
CA GLN A 38 4.87 -5.63 -15.50
C GLN A 38 4.18 -5.93 -14.16
N ARG A 39 4.36 -5.03 -13.19
CA ARG A 39 3.81 -5.16 -11.85
C ARG A 39 3.58 -3.81 -11.19
N TRP A 40 2.62 -3.76 -10.27
CA TRP A 40 2.38 -2.63 -9.38
C TRP A 40 3.46 -2.52 -8.30
N TYR A 41 3.85 -1.28 -8.01
CA TYR A 41 4.75 -0.90 -6.92
C TYR A 41 4.05 0.10 -5.99
N LEU A 42 4.28 -0.08 -4.70
CA LEU A 42 3.92 0.87 -3.65
C LEU A 42 5.15 1.73 -3.34
N LEU A 43 5.04 3.03 -3.61
CA LEU A 43 5.99 4.04 -3.17
C LEU A 43 5.41 4.81 -1.99
N ILE A 44 6.14 4.88 -0.89
CA ILE A 44 5.80 5.67 0.30
C ILE A 44 6.83 6.78 0.46
N THR A 45 6.35 8.02 0.58
CA THR A 45 7.19 9.19 0.86
C THR A 45 6.75 9.88 2.16
N ASN A 46 7.72 10.45 2.87
CA ASN A 46 7.45 11.27 4.05
C ASN A 46 6.96 12.68 3.67
N SER A 47 6.70 13.53 4.67
CA SER A 47 6.22 14.91 4.46
C SER A 47 7.19 15.81 3.70
N ALA A 48 8.49 15.47 3.67
CA ALA A 48 9.50 16.18 2.89
C ALA A 48 9.61 15.68 1.44
N GLY A 49 8.83 14.65 1.06
CA GLY A 49 8.88 14.02 -0.26
C GLY A 49 9.97 12.96 -0.42
N ASN A 50 10.71 12.64 0.64
CA ASN A 50 11.77 11.63 0.59
C ASN A 50 11.17 10.22 0.60
N PRO A 51 11.67 9.28 -0.24
CA PRO A 51 11.20 7.90 -0.26
C PRO A 51 11.58 7.17 1.03
N VAL A 52 10.62 6.48 1.64
CA VAL A 52 10.78 5.66 2.84
C VAL A 52 10.71 4.19 2.50
N LEU A 53 9.81 3.82 1.58
CA LEU A 53 9.65 2.45 1.09
C LEU A 53 9.30 2.48 -0.39
N ASN A 54 9.89 1.59 -1.17
CA ASN A 54 9.46 1.28 -2.53
C ASN A 54 9.49 -0.25 -2.70
N THR A 55 8.31 -0.86 -2.80
CA THR A 55 8.19 -2.32 -2.82
C THR A 55 7.18 -2.79 -3.86
N ALA A 56 7.39 -4.01 -4.37
CA ALA A 56 6.42 -4.64 -5.26
C ALA A 56 5.14 -4.97 -4.48
N VAL A 57 3.99 -4.64 -5.07
CA VAL A 57 2.69 -4.97 -4.47
C VAL A 57 2.41 -6.45 -4.70
N VAL A 58 2.05 -7.16 -3.64
CA VAL A 58 1.66 -8.57 -3.70
C VAL A 58 0.23 -8.72 -3.20
N GLY A 59 -0.63 -9.29 -4.04
CA GLY A 59 -2.02 -9.57 -3.72
C GLY A 59 -2.13 -10.62 -2.62
N SER A 60 -3.06 -10.41 -1.70
CA SER A 60 -3.34 -11.34 -0.61
C SER A 60 -4.64 -12.10 -0.83
N THR A 61 -4.67 -13.35 -0.36
CA THR A 61 -5.88 -14.17 -0.39
C THR A 61 -6.84 -13.78 0.74
N SER A 62 -8.03 -14.39 0.78
CA SER A 62 -8.97 -14.19 1.89
C SER A 62 -8.54 -14.89 3.19
N ALA A 63 -7.62 -15.87 3.12
CA ALA A 63 -7.21 -16.69 4.25
C ALA A 63 -6.00 -16.12 5.02
N GLY A 64 -5.33 -15.08 4.50
CA GLY A 64 -4.16 -14.46 5.10
C GLY A 64 -3.74 -13.21 4.36
N GLY A 65 -2.89 -12.37 4.97
CA GLY A 65 -2.46 -11.10 4.41
C GLY A 65 -0.94 -10.96 4.37
N ILE A 66 -0.40 -10.53 3.23
CA ILE A 66 0.99 -10.13 3.09
C ILE A 66 1.08 -8.66 3.46
N ASN A 67 1.72 -8.36 4.60
CA ASN A 67 1.94 -6.99 5.02
C ASN A 67 3.01 -6.34 4.14
N LEU A 68 2.61 -5.37 3.33
CA LEU A 68 3.51 -4.62 2.43
C LEU A 68 4.47 -3.69 3.21
N LEU A 69 4.21 -3.44 4.49
CA LEU A 69 4.99 -2.55 5.36
C LEU A 69 6.04 -3.27 6.23
N ASN A 70 6.10 -4.60 6.14
CA ASN A 70 6.91 -5.41 7.04
C ASN A 70 8.39 -4.96 7.01
N GLY A 71 8.99 -4.80 8.20
CA GLY A 71 10.37 -4.38 8.37
C GLY A 71 10.61 -2.87 8.32
N VAL A 72 9.60 -2.05 8.01
CA VAL A 72 9.69 -0.57 8.00
C VAL A 72 8.74 0.06 9.00
N PHE A 73 7.51 -0.45 9.10
CA PHE A 73 6.51 -0.02 10.08
C PHE A 73 6.18 -1.18 11.02
N THR A 74 5.88 -0.84 12.27
CA THR A 74 5.84 -1.77 13.41
C THR A 74 4.46 -1.94 14.03
N SER A 75 3.63 -0.89 14.01
CA SER A 75 2.27 -0.94 14.56
C SER A 75 1.18 -0.93 13.49
N THR A 76 1.54 -0.62 12.25
CA THR A 76 0.60 -0.55 11.11
C THR A 76 0.82 -1.69 10.12
N THR A 77 -0.27 -2.25 9.61
CA THR A 77 -0.25 -3.20 8.49
C THR A 77 -0.93 -2.61 7.26
N MET A 78 -0.37 -2.85 6.08
CA MET A 78 -1.02 -2.56 4.80
C MET A 78 -1.08 -3.83 3.95
N ILE A 79 -2.29 -4.21 3.54
CA ILE A 79 -2.55 -5.47 2.84
C ILE A 79 -3.39 -5.18 1.60
N TRP A 80 -2.95 -5.64 0.43
CA TRP A 80 -3.80 -5.60 -0.76
C TRP A 80 -4.75 -6.80 -0.76
N ARG A 81 -6.03 -6.54 -0.47
CA ARG A 81 -7.12 -7.51 -0.54
C ARG A 81 -7.64 -7.58 -1.97
N GLU A 82 -6.93 -8.30 -2.83
CA GLU A 82 -7.19 -8.34 -4.27
C GLU A 82 -8.64 -8.73 -4.60
N LYS A 83 -9.19 -9.77 -3.94
CA LYS A 83 -10.59 -10.22 -4.13
C LYS A 83 -11.62 -9.13 -3.82
N ASN A 84 -11.29 -8.21 -2.92
CA ASN A 84 -12.18 -7.13 -2.50
C ASN A 84 -11.91 -5.84 -3.27
N GLY A 85 -10.86 -5.79 -4.09
CA GLY A 85 -10.45 -4.59 -4.81
C GLY A 85 -10.09 -3.42 -3.90
N GLN A 86 -9.40 -3.69 -2.78
CA GLN A 86 -9.02 -2.65 -1.82
C GLN A 86 -7.65 -2.88 -1.19
N ILE A 87 -6.97 -1.77 -0.87
CA ILE A 87 -5.88 -1.72 0.10
C ILE A 87 -6.50 -1.52 1.48
N GLU A 88 -6.24 -2.46 2.38
CA GLU A 88 -6.63 -2.41 3.78
C GLU A 88 -5.45 -1.91 4.61
N VAL A 89 -5.65 -0.84 5.37
CA VAL A 89 -4.66 -0.28 6.32
C VAL A 89 -5.23 -0.38 7.72
N THR A 90 -4.50 -1.05 8.62
CA THR A 90 -4.89 -1.22 10.02
C THR A 90 -3.81 -0.64 10.93
N SER A 91 -4.21 0.25 11.84
CA SER A 91 -3.37 0.99 12.80
C SER A 91 -3.85 0.80 14.24
#